data_AF-A0A834IGS7-F1
#
_entry.id   AF-A0A834IGS7-F1
#
_cell.length_a   1.000
_cell.length_b   1.000
_cell.length_c   1.000
_cell.angle_alpha   90.00
_cell.angle_beta   90.00
_cell.angle_gamma   90.00
#
_symmetry.space_group_name_H-M   'P 1'
#
loop_
_entity.id
_entity.type
_entity.pdbx_description
1 polymer ?
#
loop_
_entity_poly.entity_id
_entity_poly.type
_entity_poly.pdbx_seq_one_letter_code
_entity_poly.pdbx_strand_id
1 'polypeptide(L)'
;MNGFSTGEEDSRGPPDQICCLIDNGERCTKAAGNASYSKGIQKTVTQRRLNLSLDNTARHIYICDYHKKMIQFVRTKRRRKDSEEDSNETDTDIPEVDLFNLQVNTLRRYKRHYKVPMRPGLNKAQLADNLMKHFKTIPVKATDVVTYFIYTVKINGNKLDQKNGINSADTT
;
A
#
# COMPACT_ATOMS: atom_id res chain seq x y z
N MET A 1 -0.01 -27.04 45.98
CA MET A 1 1.07 -26.56 45.09
C MET A 1 1.18 -27.52 43.91
N ASN A 2 0.40 -27.32 42.85
CA ASN A 2 0.57 -28.06 41.58
C ASN A 2 0.62 -27.01 40.46
N GLY A 3 1.82 -26.85 39.90
CA GLY A 3 2.13 -25.83 38.91
C GLY A 3 1.52 -26.14 37.55
N PHE A 4 0.72 -25.20 37.05
CA PHE A 4 0.44 -25.08 35.62
C PHE A 4 1.62 -24.34 34.99
N SER A 5 2.51 -25.08 34.33
CA SER A 5 3.41 -24.50 33.33
C SER A 5 2.62 -24.33 32.04
N THR A 6 2.14 -23.11 31.79
CA THR A 6 1.73 -22.69 30.44
C THR A 6 3.01 -22.55 29.61
N GLY A 7 3.40 -23.65 28.96
CA GLY A 7 4.39 -23.61 27.89
C GLY A 7 3.77 -22.90 26.70
N GLU A 8 3.98 -21.59 26.60
CA GLU A 8 3.86 -20.86 25.36
C GLU A 8 5.02 -21.31 24.46
N GLU A 9 4.85 -22.46 23.79
CA GLU A 9 5.71 -22.85 22.67
C GLU A 9 5.42 -21.88 21.51
N ASP A 10 6.16 -20.78 21.56
CA ASP A 10 6.39 -19.82 20.50
C ASP A 10 6.40 -20.57 19.15
N SER A 11 5.41 -20.32 18.30
CA SER A 11 5.30 -20.91 16.95
C SER A 11 6.38 -20.39 15.98
N ARG A 12 7.51 -19.95 16.52
CA ARG A 12 8.72 -19.56 15.81
C ARG A 12 9.48 -20.85 15.58
N GLY A 13 9.56 -21.27 14.31
CA GLY A 13 10.37 -22.43 13.93
C GLY A 13 11.80 -22.32 14.48
N PRO A 14 12.52 -23.44 14.67
CA PRO A 14 13.82 -23.44 15.32
C PRO A 14 14.77 -22.38 14.73
N PRO A 15 15.46 -21.58 15.56
CA PRO A 15 16.14 -20.35 15.15
C PRO A 15 17.29 -20.53 14.13
N ASP A 16 17.69 -21.78 13.85
CA ASP A 16 18.83 -22.09 12.97
C ASP A 16 18.43 -22.84 11.68
N GLN A 17 17.15 -22.86 11.32
CA GLN A 17 16.71 -23.53 10.08
C GLN A 17 17.14 -22.75 8.83
N ILE A 18 17.69 -23.46 7.85
CA ILE A 18 18.09 -22.91 6.55
C ILE A 18 17.00 -23.18 5.52
N CYS A 19 16.66 -22.18 4.71
CA CYS A 19 15.64 -22.25 3.64
C CYS A 19 15.59 -23.63 2.97
N CYS A 20 14.43 -24.24 2.80
CA CYS A 20 14.26 -25.58 2.23
C CYS A 20 14.45 -25.70 0.69
N LEU A 21 14.83 -24.62 0.00
CA LEU A 21 14.87 -24.59 -1.48
C LEU A 21 16.27 -24.82 -2.09
N ILE A 22 16.28 -25.52 -3.22
CA ILE A 22 17.38 -25.55 -4.19
C ILE A 22 17.04 -24.57 -5.31
N ASP A 23 17.91 -23.60 -5.55
CA ASP A 23 17.76 -22.51 -6.52
C ASP A 23 18.82 -22.66 -7.62
N ASN A 24 18.40 -22.87 -8.87
CA ASN A 24 19.27 -23.17 -10.01
C ASN A 24 20.25 -24.34 -9.78
N GLY A 25 19.85 -25.34 -8.99
CA GLY A 25 20.67 -26.50 -8.66
C GLY A 25 21.57 -26.32 -7.43
N GLU A 26 21.62 -25.11 -6.85
CA GLU A 26 22.39 -24.83 -5.64
C GLU A 26 21.49 -24.79 -4.39
N ARG A 27 21.97 -25.38 -3.30
CA ARG A 27 21.25 -25.36 -2.03
C ARG A 27 21.27 -23.96 -1.44
N CYS A 28 20.08 -23.40 -1.15
CA CYS A 28 20.01 -22.12 -0.46
C CYS A 28 20.63 -22.18 0.93
N THR A 29 21.46 -21.20 1.27
CA THR A 29 22.17 -21.10 2.57
C THR A 29 21.59 -20.02 3.49
N LYS A 30 20.50 -19.36 3.09
CA LYS A 30 19.87 -18.29 3.87
C LYS A 30 18.96 -18.85 4.96
N ALA A 31 18.89 -18.18 6.11
CA ALA A 31 17.98 -18.52 7.19
C ALA A 31 16.51 -18.57 6.70
N ALA A 32 15.79 -19.59 7.13
CA ALA A 32 14.37 -19.74 6.87
C ALA A 32 13.58 -18.72 7.72
N GLY A 33 12.55 -18.13 7.12
CA GLY A 33 11.56 -17.32 7.84
C GLY A 33 10.31 -18.13 8.13
N ASN A 34 9.21 -17.42 8.44
CA ASN A 34 7.93 -18.07 8.78
C ASN A 34 7.11 -18.53 7.56
N ALA A 35 7.54 -18.20 6.33
CA ALA A 35 6.84 -18.60 5.12
C ALA A 35 7.19 -20.04 4.76
N SER A 36 6.20 -20.84 4.34
CA SER A 36 6.38 -22.24 3.97
C SER A 36 6.17 -22.49 2.48
N TYR A 37 6.92 -23.44 1.94
CA TYR A 37 6.79 -23.96 0.59
C TYR A 37 5.56 -24.87 0.47
N SER A 38 4.38 -24.25 0.53
CA SER A 38 3.10 -24.95 0.43
C SER A 38 2.80 -25.42 -1.00
N LYS A 39 1.78 -26.28 -1.15
CA LYS A 39 1.26 -26.69 -2.47
C LYS A 39 0.93 -25.50 -3.37
N GLY A 40 0.49 -24.37 -2.81
CA GLY A 40 0.22 -23.14 -3.57
C GLY A 40 1.48 -22.49 -4.11
N ILE A 41 2.58 -22.50 -3.34
CA ILE A 41 3.88 -22.05 -3.82
C ILE A 41 4.43 -23.00 -4.88
N GLN A 42 4.32 -24.31 -4.68
CA GLN A 42 4.75 -25.31 -5.67
C GLN A 42 4.05 -25.10 -7.02
N LYS A 43 2.72 -24.90 -7.02
CA LYS A 43 1.96 -24.55 -8.23
C LYS A 43 2.49 -23.28 -8.90
N THR A 44 2.80 -22.25 -8.10
CA THR A 44 3.34 -20.98 -8.61
C THR A 44 4.69 -21.20 -9.28
N VAL A 45 5.60 -21.93 -8.64
CA VAL A 45 6.94 -22.25 -9.15
C VAL A 45 6.84 -22.98 -10.49
N THR A 46 6.01 -24.02 -10.58
CA THR A 46 5.79 -24.77 -11.83
C THR A 46 5.16 -23.89 -12.92
N GLN A 47 4.09 -23.17 -12.60
CA GLN A 47 3.36 -22.33 -13.56
C GLN A 47 4.22 -21.17 -14.10
N ARG A 48 5.11 -20.64 -13.26
CA ARG A 48 6.00 -19.53 -13.58
C ARG A 48 7.38 -19.97 -14.07
N ARG A 49 7.64 -21.29 -14.15
CA ARG A 49 8.91 -21.88 -14.55
C ARG A 49 10.10 -21.30 -13.77
N LEU A 50 9.92 -21.18 -12.46
CA LEU A 50 11.03 -20.83 -11.57
C LEU A 50 11.89 -22.07 -11.36
N ASN A 51 13.21 -21.89 -11.40
CA ASN A 51 14.18 -22.96 -11.14
C ASN A 51 14.36 -23.21 -9.63
N LEU A 52 13.23 -23.40 -8.95
CA LEU A 52 13.18 -23.71 -7.53
C LEU A 52 12.66 -25.13 -7.34
N SER A 53 13.31 -25.90 -6.47
CA SER A 53 12.83 -27.20 -6.04
C SER A 53 13.01 -27.37 -4.54
N LEU A 54 12.24 -28.29 -3.95
CA LEU A 54 12.37 -28.61 -2.53
C LEU A 54 13.59 -29.51 -2.34
N ASP A 55 14.44 -29.17 -1.38
CA ASP A 55 15.47 -30.08 -0.91
C ASP A 55 14.85 -31.17 -0.02
N ASN A 56 14.91 -32.42 -0.48
CA ASN A 56 14.37 -33.57 0.25
C ASN A 56 15.18 -33.93 1.51
N THR A 57 16.37 -33.36 1.69
CA THR A 57 17.16 -33.51 2.92
C THR A 57 16.79 -32.50 4.01
N ALA A 58 16.05 -31.44 3.66
CA ALA A 58 15.54 -30.48 4.62
C ALA A 58 14.44 -31.11 5.49
N ARG A 59 14.59 -31.01 6.82
CA ARG A 59 13.61 -31.52 7.79
C ARG A 59 12.39 -30.60 7.99
N HIS A 60 12.25 -29.57 7.17
CA HIS A 60 11.18 -28.57 7.23
C HIS A 60 10.88 -28.01 5.85
N ILE A 61 9.75 -27.31 5.72
CA ILE A 61 9.28 -26.72 4.46
C ILE A 61 9.38 -25.18 4.45
N TYR A 62 10.09 -24.58 5.40
CA TYR A 62 10.20 -23.12 5.50
C TYR A 62 11.20 -22.52 4.50
N ILE A 63 10.89 -21.32 3.99
CA ILE A 63 11.68 -20.61 2.99
C ILE A 63 12.22 -19.30 3.54
N CYS A 64 13.36 -18.84 3.02
CA CYS A 64 13.91 -17.54 3.40
C CYS A 64 13.09 -16.37 2.84
N ASP A 65 13.26 -15.19 3.43
CA ASP A 65 12.58 -13.97 2.97
C ASP A 65 12.94 -13.58 1.53
N TYR A 66 14.16 -13.90 1.08
CA TYR A 66 14.57 -13.67 -0.30
C TYR A 66 13.70 -14.47 -1.28
N HIS A 67 13.58 -15.79 -1.06
CA HIS A 67 12.76 -16.65 -1.92
C HIS A 67 11.28 -16.35 -1.79
N LYS A 68 10.80 -16.01 -0.59
CA LYS A 68 9.44 -15.50 -0.38
C LYS A 68 9.15 -14.29 -1.28
N LYS A 69 10.00 -13.27 -1.24
CA LYS A 69 9.84 -12.03 -2.04
C LYS A 69 9.94 -12.31 -3.53
N MET A 70 10.88 -13.16 -3.97
CA MET A 70 11.03 -13.52 -5.38
C MET A 70 9.78 -14.24 -5.92
N ILE A 71 9.28 -15.23 -5.20
CA ILE A 71 8.07 -15.99 -5.56
C ILE A 71 6.86 -15.04 -5.61
N GLN A 72 6.74 -14.13 -4.63
CA GLN A 72 5.69 -13.11 -4.61
C GLN A 72 5.80 -12.16 -5.82
N PHE A 73 6.98 -11.62 -6.12
CA PHE A 73 7.20 -10.70 -7.24
C PHE A 73 6.80 -11.32 -8.59
N VAL A 74 7.14 -12.59 -8.79
CA VAL A 74 6.81 -13.31 -10.03
C VAL A 74 5.30 -13.59 -10.13
N ARG A 75 4.58 -13.76 -9.00
CA ARG A 75 3.10 -13.80 -9.01
C ARG A 75 2.54 -12.48 -9.52
N THR A 76 3.06 -11.34 -9.06
CA THR A 76 2.58 -9.99 -9.41
C THR A 76 2.86 -9.61 -10.87
N LYS A 77 4.04 -9.93 -11.42
CA LYS A 77 4.48 -9.42 -12.75
C LYS A 77 3.61 -9.87 -13.95
N ARG A 78 3.00 -11.08 -13.93
CA ARG A 78 2.19 -11.58 -15.07
C ARG A 78 0.68 -11.37 -14.91
N ARG A 79 0.17 -10.91 -13.76
CA ARG A 79 -1.26 -10.52 -13.67
C ARG A 79 -1.57 -9.22 -14.43
N ARG A 80 -0.58 -8.53 -14.99
CA ARG A 80 -0.74 -7.27 -15.74
C ARG A 80 -1.02 -7.41 -17.25
N LYS A 81 -1.44 -8.58 -17.77
CA LYS A 81 -1.69 -8.71 -19.22
C LYS A 81 -2.99 -9.40 -19.67
N ASP A 82 -3.82 -9.92 -18.76
CA ASP A 82 -5.18 -10.33 -19.14
C ASP A 82 -6.08 -10.22 -17.92
N SER A 83 -7.32 -9.80 -18.15
CA SER A 83 -8.45 -9.66 -17.22
C SER A 83 -8.67 -8.25 -16.63
N GLU A 84 -9.43 -7.48 -17.40
CA GLU A 84 -10.38 -6.46 -16.97
C GLU A 84 -11.43 -7.08 -16.02
N GLU A 85 -11.17 -7.17 -14.70
CA GLU A 85 -12.21 -7.19 -13.66
C GLU A 85 -11.58 -7.11 -12.26
N ASP A 86 -11.94 -6.02 -11.57
CA ASP A 86 -12.06 -5.85 -10.12
C ASP A 86 -11.36 -6.90 -9.21
N SER A 87 -10.13 -6.60 -8.77
CA SER A 87 -9.63 -7.16 -7.51
C SER A 87 -8.68 -6.18 -6.82
N ASN A 88 -9.21 -5.56 -5.78
CA ASN A 88 -8.63 -4.52 -4.93
C ASN A 88 -7.48 -5.02 -4.03
N GLU A 89 -6.42 -5.64 -4.58
CA GLU A 89 -5.39 -6.34 -3.79
C GLU A 89 -3.95 -5.95 -4.19
N THR A 90 -3.72 -4.65 -4.41
CA THR A 90 -2.36 -4.08 -4.56
C THR A 90 -2.26 -2.69 -3.92
N ASP A 91 -2.58 -2.58 -2.62
CA ASP A 91 -2.56 -1.27 -1.95
C ASP A 91 -2.00 -1.27 -0.52
N THR A 92 -1.02 -2.12 -0.21
CA THR A 92 -0.37 -2.06 1.12
C THR A 92 0.76 -1.02 1.22
N ASP A 93 1.25 -0.46 0.11
CA ASP A 93 2.39 0.48 0.10
C ASP A 93 2.08 1.86 -0.48
N ILE A 94 0.85 2.13 -0.95
CA ILE A 94 0.45 3.48 -1.34
C ILE A 94 -0.17 4.12 -0.10
N PRO A 95 0.41 5.21 0.43
CA PRO A 95 -0.20 5.90 1.56
C PRO A 95 -1.60 6.38 1.16
N GLU A 96 -2.60 5.94 1.92
CA GLU A 96 -3.98 6.38 1.72
C GLU A 96 -4.10 7.86 2.06
N VAL A 97 -4.56 8.65 1.10
CA VAL A 97 -4.85 10.06 1.34
C VAL A 97 -6.18 10.12 2.10
N ASP A 98 -6.18 10.75 3.27
CA ASP A 98 -7.41 10.99 4.04
C ASP A 98 -7.78 12.48 4.04
N LEU A 99 -8.82 12.84 3.29
CA LEU A 99 -9.35 14.20 3.24
C LEU A 99 -10.16 14.58 4.49
N PHE A 100 -10.59 13.62 5.31
CA PHE A 100 -11.36 13.91 6.52
C PHE A 100 -10.55 14.71 7.54
N ASN A 101 -9.22 14.53 7.57
CA ASN A 101 -8.32 15.28 8.45
C ASN A 101 -8.19 16.77 8.08
N LEU A 102 -8.63 17.17 6.88
CA LEU A 102 -8.62 18.58 6.49
C LEU A 102 -9.72 19.39 7.21
N GLN A 103 -9.47 20.70 7.33
CA GLN A 103 -10.47 21.64 7.82
C GLN A 103 -11.66 21.73 6.87
N VAL A 104 -12.87 21.92 7.42
CA VAL A 104 -14.11 22.06 6.62
C VAL A 104 -14.01 23.21 5.62
N ASN A 105 -13.33 24.30 5.96
CA ASN A 105 -13.10 25.43 5.05
C ASN A 105 -12.25 25.05 3.85
N THR A 106 -11.22 24.23 4.04
CA THR A 106 -10.38 23.69 2.96
C THR A 106 -11.18 22.78 2.04
N LEU A 107 -12.01 21.89 2.59
CA LEU A 107 -12.91 21.03 1.82
C LEU A 107 -13.92 21.86 1.00
N ARG A 108 -14.50 22.91 1.60
CA ARG A 108 -15.42 23.84 0.91
C ARG A 108 -14.69 24.64 -0.18
N ARG A 109 -13.44 25.04 0.05
CA ARG A 109 -12.60 25.73 -0.94
C ARG A 109 -12.32 24.81 -2.12
N TYR A 110 -11.94 23.57 -1.87
CA TYR A 110 -11.76 22.54 -2.89
C TYR A 110 -13.04 22.36 -3.73
N LYS A 111 -14.20 22.16 -3.08
CA LYS A 111 -15.50 22.07 -3.76
C LYS A 111 -15.73 23.24 -4.71
N ARG A 112 -15.50 24.47 -4.24
CA ARG A 112 -15.73 25.69 -5.02
C ARG A 112 -14.76 25.80 -6.20
N HIS A 113 -13.49 25.45 -5.99
CA HIS A 113 -12.45 25.55 -7.00
C HIS A 113 -12.71 24.61 -8.19
N TYR A 114 -13.01 23.34 -7.89
CA TYR A 114 -13.31 22.32 -8.90
C TYR A 114 -14.79 22.27 -9.31
N LYS A 115 -15.64 23.12 -8.71
CA LYS A 115 -17.09 23.18 -8.95
C LYS A 115 -17.77 21.81 -8.81
N VAL A 116 -17.36 21.01 -7.83
CA VAL A 116 -17.85 19.64 -7.65
C VAL A 116 -19.34 19.66 -7.26
N PRO A 117 -20.24 19.06 -8.08
CA PRO A 117 -21.67 19.07 -7.82
C PRO A 117 -21.99 18.19 -6.60
N MET A 118 -22.67 18.75 -5.60
CA MET A 118 -23.05 18.03 -4.39
C MET A 118 -24.33 18.62 -3.79
N ARG A 119 -25.18 17.76 -3.23
CA ARG A 119 -26.42 18.16 -2.53
C ARG A 119 -26.09 19.06 -1.32
N PRO A 120 -27.00 19.99 -0.94
CA PRO A 120 -26.84 20.79 0.27
C PRO A 120 -26.99 19.93 1.54
N GLY A 121 -26.51 20.44 2.68
CA GLY A 121 -26.71 19.80 3.99
C GLY A 121 -25.79 18.63 4.33
N LEU A 122 -24.72 18.39 3.57
CA LEU A 122 -23.77 17.31 3.86
C LEU A 122 -22.94 17.60 5.12
N ASN A 123 -22.75 16.56 5.94
CA ASN A 123 -21.84 16.60 7.08
C ASN A 123 -20.36 16.50 6.62
N LYS A 124 -19.41 16.66 7.55
CA LYS A 124 -17.97 16.67 7.22
C LYS A 124 -17.49 15.37 6.56
N ALA A 125 -17.90 14.22 7.10
CA ALA A 125 -17.53 12.90 6.58
C ALA A 125 -18.01 12.73 5.14
N GLN A 126 -19.31 12.97 4.92
CA GLN A 126 -19.91 12.91 3.58
C GLN A 126 -19.24 13.89 2.61
N LEU A 127 -18.89 15.10 3.06
CA LEU A 127 -18.16 16.06 2.24
C LEU A 127 -16.78 15.51 1.84
N ALA A 128 -16.02 14.97 2.79
CA ALA A 128 -14.71 14.39 2.52
C ALA A 128 -14.79 13.21 1.54
N ASP A 129 -15.72 12.29 1.73
CA ASP A 129 -15.89 11.11 0.88
C ASP A 129 -16.24 11.46 -0.57
N ASN A 130 -17.16 12.42 -0.76
CA ASN A 130 -17.53 12.88 -2.10
C ASN A 130 -16.37 13.59 -2.79
N LEU A 131 -15.60 14.40 -2.04
CA LEU A 131 -14.42 15.06 -2.60
C LEU A 131 -13.29 14.08 -2.88
N MET A 132 -13.14 13.01 -2.10
CA MET A 132 -12.16 11.95 -2.35
C MET A 132 -12.39 11.26 -3.70
N LYS A 133 -13.65 10.96 -4.01
CA LYS A 133 -14.03 10.37 -5.31
C LYS A 133 -13.60 11.27 -6.47
N HIS A 134 -13.85 12.57 -6.38
CA HIS A 134 -13.41 13.54 -7.38
C HIS A 134 -11.88 13.71 -7.41
N PHE A 135 -11.22 13.69 -6.25
CA PHE A 135 -9.76 13.83 -6.17
C PHE A 135 -9.03 12.77 -6.99
N LYS A 136 -9.53 11.53 -6.96
CA LYS A 136 -9.00 10.40 -7.75
C LYS A 136 -9.18 10.57 -9.26
N THR A 137 -10.08 11.44 -9.72
CA THR A 137 -10.33 11.66 -11.16
C THR A 137 -9.56 12.84 -11.75
N ILE A 138 -8.80 13.58 -10.94
CA ILE A 138 -8.07 14.76 -11.42
C ILE A 138 -6.91 14.31 -12.34
N PRO A 139 -6.86 14.78 -13.60
CA PRO A 139 -5.72 14.51 -14.46
C PRO A 139 -4.48 15.26 -13.97
N VAL A 140 -3.35 14.57 -13.90
CA VAL A 140 -2.08 15.12 -13.42
C VAL A 140 -1.02 15.01 -14.50
N LYS A 141 -0.38 16.13 -14.85
CA LYS A 141 0.83 16.18 -15.66
C LYS A 141 2.02 16.47 -14.75
N ALA A 142 2.88 15.47 -14.58
CA ALA A 142 3.95 15.49 -13.56
C ALA A 142 4.86 16.72 -13.67
N THR A 143 5.30 17.07 -14.88
CA THR A 143 6.19 18.21 -15.11
C THR A 143 5.57 19.51 -14.61
N ASP A 144 4.32 19.79 -15.02
CA ASP A 144 3.63 21.03 -14.69
C ASP A 144 3.41 21.13 -13.18
N VAL A 145 2.95 20.05 -12.55
CA VAL A 145 2.70 20.02 -11.09
C VAL A 145 3.96 20.30 -10.28
N VAL A 146 5.08 19.66 -10.64
CA VAL A 146 6.36 19.88 -9.95
C VAL A 146 6.84 21.32 -10.16
N THR A 147 6.75 21.84 -11.38
CA THR A 147 7.14 23.22 -11.69
C THR A 147 6.30 24.23 -10.92
N TYR A 148 4.97 24.09 -10.95
CA TYR A 148 4.07 24.98 -10.22
C TYR A 148 4.31 24.93 -8.70
N PHE A 149 4.47 23.72 -8.14
CA PHE A 149 4.75 23.56 -6.72
C PHE A 149 6.05 24.29 -6.31
N ILE A 150 7.17 24.03 -7.00
CA ILE A 150 8.45 24.66 -6.70
C ILE A 150 8.34 26.18 -6.82
N TYR A 151 7.70 26.68 -7.88
CA TYR A 151 7.51 28.11 -8.09
C TYR A 151 6.69 28.73 -6.96
N THR A 152 5.50 28.18 -6.65
CA THR A 152 4.61 28.71 -5.62
C THR A 152 5.27 28.73 -4.24
N VAL A 153 6.02 27.69 -3.88
CA VAL A 153 6.78 27.65 -2.61
C VAL A 153 7.87 28.72 -2.60
N LYS A 154 8.66 28.85 -3.67
CA LYS A 154 9.75 29.84 -3.76
C LYS A 154 9.26 31.27 -3.61
N ILE A 155 8.07 31.58 -4.10
CA ILE A 155 7.50 32.94 -4.02
C ILE A 155 6.60 33.14 -2.79
N ASN A 156 6.54 32.17 -1.86
CA ASN A 156 5.60 32.16 -0.72
C ASN A 156 4.14 32.45 -1.13
N GLY A 157 3.74 31.94 -2.29
CA GLY A 157 2.55 32.35 -3.02
C GLY A 157 1.26 31.68 -2.57
N ASN A 158 1.12 31.27 -1.30
CA ASN A 158 -0.14 30.67 -0.81
C ASN A 158 -1.24 31.76 -0.65
N LYS A 159 -1.74 32.25 -1.78
CA LYS A 159 -2.70 33.35 -1.89
C LYS A 159 -4.13 32.95 -1.49
N LEU A 160 -4.40 31.66 -1.27
CA LEU A 160 -5.75 31.17 -1.01
C LEU A 160 -6.18 31.34 0.47
N ASP A 161 -5.23 31.43 1.41
CA ASP A 161 -5.53 31.70 2.82
C ASP A 161 -5.61 33.20 3.14
N GLN A 162 -4.94 34.06 2.36
CA GLN A 162 -4.91 35.50 2.65
C GLN A 162 -6.20 36.24 2.27
N LYS A 163 -7.01 35.71 1.34
CA LYS A 163 -8.20 36.44 0.83
C LYS A 163 -9.47 36.28 1.69
N ASN A 164 -9.43 35.50 2.78
CA ASN A 164 -10.58 35.33 3.69
C ASN A 164 -10.50 36.19 4.97
N GLY A 165 -9.51 37.08 5.11
CA GLY A 165 -9.36 38.00 6.24
C GLY A 165 -9.97 39.39 6.06
N ILE A 166 -10.66 39.66 4.96
CA ILE A 166 -11.33 40.95 4.71
C ILE A 166 -12.78 40.62 4.42
N ASN A 167 -13.64 40.69 5.46
CA ASN A 167 -15.09 40.88 5.42
C ASN A 167 -15.66 40.65 6.84
N SER A 168 -15.34 41.52 7.80
CA SER A 168 -16.11 41.73 9.04
C SER A 168 -15.51 42.92 9.82
N ALA A 169 -15.77 44.14 9.35
CA ALA A 169 -15.79 45.36 10.16
C ALA A 169 -16.11 46.55 9.25
N ASP A 170 -17.36 46.62 8.80
CA ASP A 170 -18.02 47.88 8.45
C ASP A 170 -19.52 47.61 8.43
N THR A 171 -20.13 47.69 9.62
CA THR A 171 -21.54 48.02 9.90
C THR A 171 -21.66 48.04 11.42
N THR A 172 -21.45 49.20 12.04
CA THR A 172 -22.41 49.98 12.84
C THR A 172 -21.63 51.03 13.63
#